data_AF-A0A9Q4GWK3-F1
#
_entry.id   AF-A0A9Q4GWK3-F1
#
_cell.length_a   1.000
_cell.length_b   1.000
_cell.length_c   1.000
_cell.angle_alpha   90.00
_cell.angle_beta   90.00
_cell.angle_gamma   90.00
#
_symmetry.space_group_name_H-M   'P 1'
#
loop_
_entity.id
_entity.type
_entity.pdbx_description
1 polymer ?
#
loop_
_entity_poly.entity_id
_entity_poly.type
_entity_poly.pdbx_seq_one_letter_code
_entity_poly.pdbx_strand_id
1 'polypeptide(L)'
;MKLTNLELHMITKNDSLTLKAIAIVCITIHNFVHWTNPIGENELNLNEDRIILLLQSVYNKPSGVFNYIFSYFGWYFIVIFIFISAYGMVLKIQNKGNAGIICLEQIIKTAILLCAGGVFIYLFTGLSSQEIMGFIVRKLATIDNFSYKTVFSTIGPW
;
A
#
# COMPACT_ATOMS: atom_id res chain seq x y z
N MET A 1 24.91 -18.13 -25.82
CA MET A 1 25.12 -16.76 -25.33
C MET A 1 25.07 -16.79 -23.80
N LYS A 2 26.24 -16.84 -23.14
CA LYS A 2 26.32 -16.81 -21.66
C LYS A 2 26.11 -15.37 -21.22
N LEU A 3 25.01 -15.10 -20.52
CA LEU A 3 24.79 -13.86 -19.76
C LEU A 3 25.69 -13.92 -18.51
N THR A 4 27.00 -13.82 -18.70
CA THR A 4 27.98 -13.66 -17.63
C THR A 4 28.56 -12.27 -17.78
N ASN A 5 28.37 -11.41 -16.78
CA ASN A 5 28.83 -10.01 -16.65
C ASN A 5 27.75 -8.91 -16.74
N LEU A 6 26.52 -9.17 -16.30
CA LEU A 6 25.80 -8.09 -15.59
C LEU A 6 26.11 -8.30 -14.11
N GLU A 7 26.92 -7.43 -13.51
CA GLU A 7 26.90 -7.28 -12.05
C GLU A 7 25.50 -6.78 -11.69
N LEU A 8 24.61 -7.71 -11.34
CA LEU A 8 23.28 -7.37 -10.85
C LEU A 8 23.50 -6.69 -9.50
N HIS A 9 23.43 -5.36 -9.48
CA HIS A 9 23.50 -4.60 -8.24
C HIS A 9 22.28 -4.98 -7.38
N MET A 10 22.51 -5.86 -6.41
CA MET A 10 21.48 -6.28 -5.48
C MET A 10 21.03 -5.08 -4.65
N ILE A 11 19.72 -4.90 -4.52
CA ILE A 11 19.15 -3.85 -3.65
C ILE A 11 19.65 -4.11 -2.24
N THR A 12 20.40 -3.16 -1.68
CA THR A 12 20.93 -3.27 -0.33
C THR A 12 19.82 -3.10 0.70
N LYS A 13 20.11 -3.42 1.96
CA LYS A 13 19.16 -3.17 3.07
C LYS A 13 18.83 -1.67 3.16
N ASN A 14 19.79 -0.79 2.93
CA ASN A 14 19.57 0.66 2.99
C ASN A 14 18.67 1.12 1.84
N ASP A 15 18.94 0.66 0.61
CA ASP A 15 18.11 0.97 -0.55
C ASP A 15 16.66 0.51 -0.34
N SER A 16 16.48 -0.70 0.21
CA SER A 16 15.16 -1.23 0.53
C SER A 16 14.42 -0.35 1.56
N LEU A 17 15.09 0.12 2.60
CA LEU A 17 14.49 1.00 3.60
C LEU A 17 14.12 2.36 3.01
N THR A 18 15.03 2.97 2.24
CA THR A 18 14.80 4.26 1.58
C THR A 18 13.62 4.19 0.61
N LEU A 19 13.59 3.18 -0.25
CA LEU A 19 12.51 3.02 -1.22
C LEU A 19 11.16 2.74 -0.54
N LYS A 20 11.13 1.97 0.55
CA LYS A 20 9.90 1.77 1.34
C LYS A 20 9.44 3.07 2.00
N ALA A 21 10.35 3.87 2.54
CA ALA A 21 10.01 5.15 3.14
C ALA A 21 9.41 6.11 2.11
N ILE A 22 10.04 6.22 0.93
CA ILE A 22 9.50 7.00 -0.19
C ILE A 22 8.12 6.48 -0.59
N ALA A 23 7.97 5.16 -0.77
CA ALA A 23 6.70 4.57 -1.14
C ALA A 23 5.59 4.88 -0.12
N ILE A 24 5.86 4.76 1.18
CA ILE A 24 4.89 5.09 2.23
C ILE A 24 4.47 6.57 2.14
N VAL A 25 5.43 7.49 1.98
CA VAL A 25 5.12 8.92 1.83
C VAL A 25 4.25 9.17 0.60
N CYS A 26 4.58 8.58 -0.54
CA CYS A 26 3.80 8.72 -1.76
C CYS A 26 2.38 8.12 -1.63
N ILE A 27 2.23 6.97 -0.95
CA ILE A 27 0.93 6.35 -0.66
C ILE A 27 0.10 7.26 0.26
N THR A 28 0.70 7.84 1.29
CA THR A 28 0.00 8.77 2.18
C THR A 28 -0.44 10.04 1.44
N ILE A 29 0.43 10.63 0.63
CA ILE A 29 0.10 11.79 -0.20
C ILE A 29 -1.03 11.42 -1.17
N HIS A 30 -0.93 10.29 -1.85
CA HIS A 30 -1.95 9.77 -2.77
C HIS A 30 -3.33 9.68 -2.11
N ASN A 31 -3.42 9.00 -0.96
CA ASN A 31 -4.68 8.86 -0.23
C ASN A 31 -5.25 10.21 0.19
N PHE A 32 -4.39 11.16 0.57
CA PHE A 32 -4.83 12.51 0.91
C PHE A 32 -5.33 13.28 -0.32
N VAL A 33 -4.58 13.30 -1.41
CA VAL A 33 -4.95 14.09 -2.59
C VAL A 33 -6.14 13.49 -3.33
N HIS A 34 -6.35 12.17 -3.27
CA HIS A 34 -7.51 11.49 -3.87
C HIS A 34 -8.84 12.05 -3.32
N TRP A 35 -8.86 12.59 -2.10
CA TRP A 35 -10.05 13.27 -1.54
C TRP A 35 -10.22 14.73 -1.98
N THR A 36 -9.18 15.33 -2.57
CA THR A 36 -9.17 16.76 -2.91
C THR A 36 -9.50 17.05 -4.37
N ASN A 37 -9.62 16.02 -5.21
CA ASN A 37 -9.85 16.20 -6.64
C ASN A 37 -10.58 14.98 -7.23
N PRO A 38 -11.32 15.15 -8.34
CA PRO A 38 -12.11 14.08 -8.94
C PRO A 38 -11.29 13.16 -9.87
N ILE A 39 -9.97 13.35 -9.98
CA ILE A 39 -9.12 12.53 -10.83
C ILE A 39 -8.96 11.19 -10.13
N GLY A 40 -9.83 10.26 -10.49
CA GLY A 40 -9.69 8.87 -10.11
C GLY A 40 -8.40 8.27 -10.65
N GLU A 41 -7.99 7.18 -10.03
CA GLU A 41 -6.80 6.40 -10.39
C GLU A 41 -7.13 5.24 -11.31
N ASN A 42 -6.18 4.74 -12.10
CA ASN A 42 -6.34 3.49 -12.85
C ASN A 42 -5.85 2.28 -12.04
N GLU A 43 -6.46 2.03 -10.88
CA GLU A 43 -6.14 0.89 -10.01
C GLU A 43 -6.53 -0.43 -10.68
N LEU A 44 -5.55 -1.05 -11.36
CA LEU A 44 -5.66 -2.35 -12.05
C LEU A 44 -6.75 -2.45 -13.13
N ASN A 45 -7.48 -1.37 -13.38
CA ASN A 45 -8.48 -1.22 -14.43
C ASN A 45 -8.04 -0.06 -15.33
N LEU A 46 -7.89 -0.33 -16.63
CA LEU A 46 -7.60 0.70 -17.61
C LEU A 46 -8.91 1.42 -17.97
N ASN A 47 -9.11 2.60 -17.39
CA ASN A 47 -10.15 3.53 -17.79
C ASN A 47 -9.52 4.72 -18.53
N GLU A 48 -9.83 4.83 -19.82
CA GLU A 48 -9.34 5.87 -20.73
C GLU A 48 -9.83 7.27 -20.31
N ASP A 49 -11.04 7.37 -19.74
CA ASP A 49 -11.59 8.66 -19.29
C ASP A 49 -10.73 9.29 -18.19
N ARG A 50 -10.11 8.46 -17.34
CA ARG A 50 -9.27 8.95 -16.23
C ARG A 50 -7.99 9.61 -16.74
N ILE A 51 -7.37 9.09 -17.79
CA ILE A 51 -6.18 9.71 -18.38
C ILE A 51 -6.53 10.99 -19.15
N ILE A 52 -7.68 11.02 -19.83
CA ILE A 52 -8.19 12.23 -20.49
C ILE A 52 -8.47 13.32 -19.44
N LEU A 53 -9.14 12.96 -18.34
CA LEU A 53 -9.43 13.87 -17.23
C LEU A 53 -8.16 14.42 -16.58
N LEU A 54 -7.12 13.59 -16.43
CA LEU A 54 -5.80 14.03 -15.96
C LEU A 54 -5.22 15.11 -16.89
N LEU A 55 -5.16 14.84 -18.20
CA LEU A 55 -4.60 15.77 -19.18
C LEU A 55 -5.38 17.08 -19.25
N GLN A 56 -6.71 17.02 -19.25
CA GLN A 56 -7.58 18.20 -19.22
C GLN A 56 -7.37 19.02 -17.94
N SER A 57 -7.25 18.35 -16.78
CA SER A 57 -7.03 19.03 -15.50
C SER A 57 -5.69 19.77 -15.47
N VAL A 58 -4.63 19.14 -15.99
CA VAL A 58 -3.30 19.76 -16.12
C VAL A 58 -3.35 20.98 -17.05
N TYR A 59 -4.05 20.88 -18.19
CA TYR A 59 -4.19 21.98 -19.14
C TYR A 59 -4.99 23.16 -18.56
N ASN A 60 -6.13 22.88 -17.92
CA ASN A 60 -7.05 23.90 -17.43
C ASN A 60 -6.54 24.59 -16.15
N LYS A 61 -5.86 23.87 -15.27
CA LYS A 61 -5.33 24.41 -14.00
C LYS A 61 -3.94 23.85 -13.68
N PRO A 62 -2.88 24.36 -14.34
CA PRO A 62 -1.52 23.84 -14.15
C PRO A 62 -1.02 23.89 -12.71
N SER A 63 -1.50 24.82 -11.89
CA SER A 63 -1.12 24.91 -10.47
C SER A 63 -1.52 23.69 -9.64
N GLY A 64 -2.47 22.88 -10.11
CA GLY A 64 -2.88 21.64 -9.47
C GLY A 64 -2.09 20.39 -9.91
N VAL A 65 -1.12 20.52 -10.82
CA VAL A 65 -0.34 19.41 -11.41
C VAL A 65 0.15 18.40 -10.38
N PHE A 66 0.69 18.87 -9.26
CA PHE A 66 1.21 18.00 -8.21
C PHE A 66 0.11 17.07 -7.68
N ASN A 67 -1.04 17.63 -7.31
CA ASN A 67 -2.17 16.85 -6.81
C ASN A 67 -2.67 15.87 -7.86
N TYR A 68 -2.76 16.30 -9.12
CA TYR A 68 -3.28 15.47 -10.20
C TYR A 68 -2.41 14.25 -10.48
N ILE A 69 -1.09 14.44 -10.49
CA ILE A 69 -0.12 13.36 -10.68
C ILE A 69 -0.21 12.37 -9.51
N PHE A 70 -0.20 12.84 -8.27
CA PHE A 70 -0.28 11.96 -7.12
C PHE A 70 -1.64 11.27 -6.97
N SER A 71 -2.73 11.91 -7.40
CA SER A 71 -4.06 11.29 -7.45
C SER A 71 -4.09 10.13 -8.44
N TYR A 72 -3.54 10.33 -9.65
CA TYR A 72 -3.63 9.33 -10.71
C TYR A 72 -2.57 8.22 -10.60
N PHE A 73 -1.32 8.56 -10.26
CA PHE A 73 -0.19 7.62 -10.24
C PHE A 73 0.19 7.10 -8.85
N GLY A 74 -0.40 7.65 -7.79
CA GLY A 74 0.03 7.37 -6.43
C GLY A 74 -0.10 5.90 -6.00
N TRP A 75 -1.08 5.17 -6.53
CA TRP A 75 -1.25 3.74 -6.26
C TRP A 75 -0.09 2.86 -6.75
N TYR A 76 0.69 3.28 -7.77
CA TYR A 76 1.86 2.52 -8.21
C TYR A 76 2.91 2.37 -7.09
N PHE A 77 2.94 3.30 -6.13
CA PHE A 77 3.82 3.19 -4.97
C PHE A 77 3.40 2.07 -4.01
N ILE A 78 2.13 1.65 -4.01
CA ILE A 78 1.68 0.43 -3.32
C ILE A 78 2.35 -0.79 -3.96
N VAL A 79 2.37 -0.87 -5.29
CA VAL A 79 3.02 -1.97 -6.02
C VAL A 79 4.52 -2.02 -5.72
N ILE A 80 5.20 -0.86 -5.73
CA ILE A 80 6.62 -0.75 -5.36
C ILE A 80 6.86 -1.22 -3.92
N PHE A 81 6.04 -0.78 -2.97
CA PHE A 81 6.17 -1.16 -1.57
C PHE A 81 6.02 -2.67 -1.34
N ILE A 82 5.02 -3.29 -1.99
CA ILE A 82 4.78 -4.73 -1.94
C ILE A 82 5.98 -5.48 -2.53
N PHE A 83 6.44 -5.07 -3.71
CA PHE A 83 7.55 -5.73 -4.42
C PHE A 83 8.84 -5.71 -3.59
N ILE A 84 9.23 -4.55 -3.05
CA ILE A 84 10.45 -4.42 -2.24
C ILE A 84 10.33 -5.21 -0.93
N SER A 85 9.12 -5.29 -0.36
CA SER A 85 8.87 -6.09 0.83
C SER A 85 8.99 -7.59 0.57
N ALA A 86 8.45 -8.07 -0.55
CA ALA A 86 8.61 -9.45 -1.00
C ALA A 86 10.08 -9.78 -1.30
N TYR A 87 10.79 -8.90 -2.00
CA TYR A 87 12.23 -9.07 -2.28
C TYR A 87 13.05 -9.23 -0.98
N GLY A 88 12.85 -8.33 0.00
CA GLY A 88 13.54 -8.43 1.28
C GLY A 88 13.18 -9.70 2.08
N MET A 89 11.95 -10.20 1.91
CA MET A 89 11.51 -11.47 2.51
C MET A 89 12.22 -12.66 1.85
N VAL A 90 12.31 -12.71 0.52
CA VAL A 90 13.03 -13.77 -0.22
C VAL A 90 14.48 -13.84 0.23
N LEU A 91 15.18 -12.71 0.30
CA LEU A 91 16.57 -12.68 0.79
C LEU A 91 16.70 -13.18 2.23
N LYS A 92 15.72 -12.86 3.09
CA LYS A 92 15.73 -13.34 4.48
C LYS A 92 15.53 -14.86 4.55
N ILE A 93 14.67 -15.41 3.69
CA ILE A 93 14.44 -16.85 3.58
C ILE A 93 15.70 -17.56 3.08
N GLN A 94 16.33 -17.02 2.04
CA GLN A 94 17.59 -17.56 1.51
C GLN A 94 18.70 -17.59 2.57
N ASN A 95 18.78 -16.57 3.43
CA ASN A 95 19.83 -16.48 4.45
C ASN A 95 19.55 -17.28 5.74
N LYS A 96 18.28 -17.43 6.16
CA LYS A 96 17.93 -18.07 7.44
C LYS A 96 17.24 -19.44 7.29
N GLY A 97 16.94 -19.87 6.07
CA GLY A 97 16.51 -21.23 5.71
C GLY A 97 15.05 -21.61 6.06
N ASN A 98 14.40 -20.99 7.05
CA ASN A 98 13.05 -21.38 7.47
C ASN A 98 11.99 -20.35 7.06
N ALA A 99 11.34 -20.58 5.91
CA ALA A 99 10.28 -19.73 5.40
C ALA A 99 9.09 -19.61 6.36
N GLY A 100 8.67 -20.69 7.01
CA GLY A 100 7.52 -20.70 7.91
C GLY A 100 7.71 -19.77 9.12
N ILE A 101 8.87 -19.85 9.78
CA ILE A 101 9.20 -18.98 10.91
C ILE A 101 9.25 -17.51 10.46
N ILE A 102 9.84 -17.24 9.29
CA ILE A 102 9.92 -15.88 8.75
C ILE A 102 8.53 -15.33 8.44
N CYS A 103 7.65 -16.11 7.80
CA CYS A 103 6.27 -15.72 7.54
C CYS A 103 5.55 -15.40 8.86
N LEU A 104 5.70 -16.27 9.87
CA LEU A 104 5.09 -16.07 11.18
C LEU A 104 5.56 -14.77 11.84
N GLU A 105 6.87 -14.48 11.80
CA GLU A 105 7.43 -13.22 12.31
C GLU A 105 6.81 -11.98 11.62
N GLN A 106 6.50 -12.05 10.32
CA GLN A 106 5.89 -10.93 9.59
C GLN A 106 4.39 -10.80 9.88
N ILE A 107 3.68 -11.92 10.04
CA ILE A 107 2.28 -11.93 10.45
C ILE A 107 2.14 -11.31 11.85
N ILE A 108 3.01 -11.68 12.80
CA ILE A 108 3.01 -11.12 14.15
C ILE A 108 3.21 -9.61 14.14
N LYS A 109 4.18 -9.10 13.37
CA LYS A 109 4.41 -7.64 13.25
C LYS A 109 3.18 -6.91 12.69
N THR A 110 2.53 -7.50 11.69
CA THR A 110 1.33 -6.94 11.07
C THR A 110 0.15 -6.97 12.04
N ALA A 111 0.01 -8.04 12.83
CA ALA A 111 -1.03 -8.17 13.86
C ALA A 111 -0.86 -7.11 14.97
N ILE A 112 0.38 -6.89 15.44
CA ILE A 112 0.67 -5.83 16.43
C ILE A 112 0.27 -4.46 15.88
N LEU A 113 0.64 -4.17 14.62
CA LEU A 113 0.29 -2.89 13.98
C LEU A 113 -1.22 -2.73 13.80
N LEU A 114 -1.93 -3.80 13.44
CA LEU A 114 -3.39 -3.82 13.32
C LEU A 114 -4.06 -3.53 14.66
N CYS A 115 -3.60 -4.14 15.75
CA CYS A 115 -4.12 -3.86 17.09
C CYS A 115 -3.84 -2.41 17.52
N ALA A 116 -2.63 -1.90 17.28
CA ALA A 116 -2.29 -0.51 17.54
C ALA A 116 -3.19 0.47 16.75
N GLY A 117 -3.44 0.17 15.47
CA GLY A 117 -4.37 0.91 14.63
C GLY A 117 -5.82 0.85 15.15
N GLY A 118 -6.27 -0.31 15.64
CA GLY A 118 -7.57 -0.45 16.28
C GLY A 118 -7.72 0.39 17.54
N VAL A 119 -6.70 0.45 18.40
CA VAL A 119 -6.67 1.35 19.57
C VAL A 119 -6.71 2.80 19.14
N PHE A 120 -5.96 3.18 18.11
CA PHE A 120 -6.01 4.53 17.56
C PHE A 120 -7.44 4.87 17.09
N ILE A 121 -8.06 4.00 16.28
CA ILE A 121 -9.43 4.20 15.80
C ILE A 121 -10.41 4.34 16.97
N TYR A 122 -10.29 3.50 18.01
CA TYR A 122 -11.13 3.59 19.22
C TYR A 122 -11.09 4.99 19.84
N LEU A 123 -9.90 5.54 20.02
CA LEU A 123 -9.69 6.83 20.67
C LEU A 123 -10.21 8.01 19.86
N PHE A 124 -10.24 7.91 18.52
CA PHE A 124 -10.50 9.04 17.63
C PHE A 124 -11.84 8.99 16.88
N THR A 125 -12.56 7.87 16.87
CA THR A 125 -13.80 7.71 16.07
C THR A 125 -15.05 7.39 16.88
N GLY A 126 -14.91 7.11 18.18
CA GLY A 126 -16.05 6.78 19.06
C GLY A 126 -16.69 5.41 18.79
N LEU A 127 -16.09 4.58 17.92
CA LEU A 127 -16.53 3.21 17.66
C LEU A 127 -16.48 2.37 18.94
N SER A 128 -17.43 1.45 19.09
CA SER A 128 -17.50 0.57 20.24
C SER A 128 -16.36 -0.46 20.24
N SER A 129 -16.02 -0.96 21.43
CA SER A 129 -15.01 -2.03 21.57
C SER A 129 -15.38 -3.30 20.80
N GLN A 130 -16.67 -3.58 20.66
CA GLN A 130 -17.18 -4.74 19.90
C GLN A 130 -16.94 -4.58 18.40
N GLU A 131 -17.18 -3.39 17.84
CA GLU A 131 -16.94 -3.11 16.42
C GLU A 131 -15.47 -3.22 16.07
N ILE A 132 -14.60 -2.69 16.92
CA ILE A 132 -13.14 -2.72 16.73
C ILE A 132 -12.60 -4.14 16.87
N MET A 133 -13.05 -4.88 17.89
CA MET A 133 -12.68 -6.28 18.05
C MET A 133 -13.12 -7.11 16.84
N GLY A 134 -14.37 -6.91 16.38
CA GLY A 134 -14.88 -7.57 15.18
C GLY A 134 -14.04 -7.25 13.94
N PHE A 135 -13.63 -5.98 13.76
CA PHE A 135 -12.73 -5.57 12.69
C PHE A 135 -11.38 -6.28 12.77
N ILE A 136 -10.70 -6.25 13.92
CA ILE A 136 -9.38 -6.88 14.11
C ILE A 136 -9.46 -8.39 13.82
N VAL A 137 -10.46 -9.07 14.38
CA VAL A 137 -10.63 -10.53 14.22
C VAL A 137 -10.85 -10.90 12.76
N ARG A 138 -11.71 -10.19 12.02
CA ARG A 138 -11.95 -10.50 10.60
C ARG A 138 -10.70 -10.30 9.74
N LYS A 139 -9.90 -9.25 10.01
CA LYS A 139 -8.63 -9.00 9.32
C LYS A 139 -7.58 -10.06 9.64
N LEU A 140 -7.44 -10.46 10.91
CA LEU A 140 -6.51 -11.54 11.30
C LEU A 140 -6.91 -12.90 10.74
N ALA A 141 -8.21 -13.20 10.72
CA ALA A 141 -8.75 -14.42 10.13
C ALA A 141 -8.72 -14.41 8.60
N THR A 142 -8.35 -13.29 7.97
CA THR A 142 -8.32 -13.07 6.51
C THR A 142 -9.67 -13.24 5.81
N ILE A 143 -10.77 -13.32 6.56
CA ILE A 143 -12.12 -13.58 6.03
C ILE A 143 -12.57 -12.45 5.10
N ASP A 144 -12.19 -11.21 5.42
CA ASP A 144 -12.56 -10.06 4.61
C ASP A 144 -11.99 -10.12 3.19
N ASN A 145 -10.88 -10.84 2.95
CA ASN A 145 -10.25 -10.97 1.63
C ASN A 145 -11.11 -11.74 0.62
N PHE A 146 -12.11 -12.49 1.08
CA PHE A 146 -13.00 -13.27 0.22
C PHE A 146 -14.18 -12.46 -0.34
N SER A 147 -14.30 -11.17 0.02
CA SER A 147 -15.36 -10.31 -0.50
C SER A 147 -14.88 -8.87 -0.67
N TYR A 148 -15.01 -8.36 -1.90
CA TYR A 148 -14.66 -6.98 -2.24
C TYR A 148 -15.42 -5.95 -1.39
N LYS A 149 -16.65 -6.29 -0.97
CA LYS A 149 -17.48 -5.42 -0.12
C LYS A 149 -16.95 -5.28 1.30
N THR A 150 -16.29 -6.33 1.81
CA THR A 150 -15.83 -6.41 3.21
C THR A 150 -14.35 -6.09 3.38
N VAL A 151 -13.55 -6.18 2.31
CA VAL A 151 -12.15 -5.74 2.33
C VAL A 151 -12.04 -4.29 2.83
N PHE A 152 -12.93 -3.41 2.37
CA PHE A 152 -12.85 -1.96 2.59
C PHE A 152 -13.90 -1.39 3.56
N SER A 153 -14.75 -2.22 4.16
CA SER A 153 -15.96 -1.80 4.90
C SER A 153 -15.74 -0.97 6.18
N THR A 154 -14.52 -0.55 6.48
CA THR A 154 -14.18 0.18 7.72
C THR A 154 -13.16 1.29 7.49
N ILE A 155 -12.28 1.19 6.48
CA ILE A 155 -11.19 2.15 6.25
C ILE A 155 -10.88 2.35 4.75
N GLY A 156 -11.85 2.10 3.86
CA GLY A 156 -11.68 2.29 2.42
C GLY A 156 -12.03 3.70 1.93
N PRO A 157 -11.64 4.08 0.71
CA PRO A 157 -12.19 5.26 0.07
C PRO A 157 -13.68 5.01 -0.18
N TRP A 158 -14.53 5.80 0.48
CA TRP A 158 -15.97 5.87 0.19
C TRP A 158 -16.20 6.77 -1.00
#